data_AF-A0A1T4RDC6-F1
#
_entry.id   AF-A0A1T4RDC6-F1
#
_cell.length_a   1.000
_cell.length_b   1.000
_cell.length_c   1.000
_cell.angle_alpha   90.00
_cell.angle_beta   90.00
_cell.angle_gamma   90.00
#
_symmetry.space_group_name_H-M   'P 1'
#
loop_
_entity.id
_entity.type
_entity.pdbx_description
1 polymer ?
#
loop_
_entity_poly.entity_id
_entity_poly.type
_entity_poly.pdbx_seq_one_letter_code
_entity_poly.pdbx_strand_id
1 'polypeptide(L)'
;MFIELRQKGIDMKIGVDIASMALKKFVDRIVLIAGDSDFVPAAKLARREGIDFILDPMGANIDPTLFEHIDGLEDSSHAQKISHHTFKRKKEENKETTK
;
A
#
# COMPACT_ATOMS: atom_id res chain seq x y z
N MET A 1 -29.48 -2.63 0.97
CA MET A 1 -29.08 -1.61 -0.02
C MET A 1 -28.24 -0.58 0.74
N PHE A 2 -26.93 -0.84 0.90
CA PHE A 2 -26.01 0.10 1.54
C PHE A 2 -25.52 1.05 0.46
N ILE A 3 -25.77 2.35 0.63
CA ILE A 3 -25.38 3.34 -0.37
C ILE A 3 -23.89 3.64 -0.16
N GLU A 4 -23.06 3.23 -1.11
CA GLU A 4 -21.61 3.45 -1.23
C GLU A 4 -21.22 4.93 -1.41
N LEU A 5 -21.88 5.86 -0.73
CA LEU A 5 -21.59 7.30 -0.84
C LEU A 5 -20.27 7.68 -0.15
N ARG A 6 -19.73 6.83 0.74
CA ARG A 6 -18.50 7.14 1.49
C ARG A 6 -17.22 6.84 0.72
N GLN A 7 -17.24 5.91 -0.24
CA GLN A 7 -16.03 5.48 -0.94
C GLN A 7 -15.63 6.44 -2.08
N LYS A 8 -16.57 7.22 -2.59
CA LYS A 8 -16.28 8.23 -3.62
C LYS A 8 -15.54 9.42 -3.00
N GLY A 9 -14.32 9.69 -3.49
CA GLY A 9 -13.50 10.83 -3.09
C GLY A 9 -12.48 10.56 -1.98
N ILE A 10 -12.30 9.29 -1.57
CA ILE A 10 -11.19 8.90 -0.69
C ILE A 10 -9.86 9.14 -1.40
N ASP A 11 -9.75 8.82 -2.69
CA ASP A 11 -8.53 8.95 -3.48
C ASP A 11 -8.06 10.40 -3.56
N MET A 12 -9.01 11.33 -3.70
CA MET A 12 -8.72 12.77 -3.67
C MET A 12 -8.18 13.22 -2.31
N LYS A 13 -8.73 12.71 -1.20
CA LYS A 13 -8.24 13.06 0.15
C LYS A 13 -6.84 12.51 0.37
N ILE A 14 -6.60 11.25 0.02
CA ILE A 14 -5.27 10.62 0.10
C ILE A 14 -4.27 11.37 -0.78
N GLY A 15 -4.66 11.74 -2.01
CA GLY A 15 -3.83 12.54 -2.91
C GLY A 15 -3.45 13.91 -2.33
N VAL A 16 -4.39 14.59 -1.67
CA VAL A 16 -4.14 15.85 -0.95
C VAL A 16 -3.19 15.63 0.23
N ASP A 17 -3.36 14.56 1.00
CA ASP A 17 -2.47 14.24 2.11
C ASP A 17 -1.04 14.00 1.62
N ILE A 18 -0.85 13.16 0.59
CA ILE A 18 0.45 12.92 -0.06
C ILE A 18 1.08 14.24 -0.51
N ALA A 19 0.33 15.06 -1.25
CA ALA A 19 0.81 16.34 -1.74
C ALA A 19 1.23 17.29 -0.59
N SER A 20 0.43 17.33 0.47
CA SER A 20 0.69 18.21 1.61
C SER A 20 1.93 17.78 2.40
N MET A 21 2.13 16.47 2.60
CA MET A 21 3.32 15.93 3.25
C MET A 21 4.56 16.17 2.40
N ALA A 22 4.41 16.04 1.08
CA ALA A 22 5.50 16.22 0.14
C ALA A 22 5.98 17.67 0.03
N LEU A 23 5.07 18.58 -0.25
CA LEU A 23 5.38 20.01 -0.40
C LEU A 23 5.95 20.63 0.89
N LYS A 24 5.53 20.13 2.06
CA LYS A 24 6.06 20.58 3.35
C LYS A 24 7.35 19.88 3.77
N LYS A 25 7.79 18.87 3.02
CA LYS A 25 8.97 18.03 3.31
C LYS A 25 8.95 17.46 4.74
N PHE A 26 7.78 17.00 5.17
CA PHE A 26 7.59 16.40 6.50
C PHE A 26 7.99 14.93 6.54
N VAL A 27 8.17 14.31 5.37
CA VAL A 27 8.54 12.90 5.21
C VAL A 27 9.60 12.79 4.13
N ASP A 28 10.50 11.82 4.28
CA ASP A 28 11.50 11.47 3.26
C ASP A 28 11.01 10.35 2.33
N ARG A 29 9.99 9.59 2.78
CA ARG A 29 9.44 8.43 2.07
C ARG A 29 7.94 8.29 2.30
N ILE A 30 7.23 7.91 1.25
CA ILE A 30 5.82 7.55 1.27
C ILE A 30 5.68 6.12 0.75
N VAL A 31 5.00 5.26 1.52
CA VAL A 31 4.62 3.91 1.09
C VAL A 31 3.11 3.92 0.87
N LEU A 32 2.69 3.90 -0.39
CA LEU A 32 1.28 3.86 -0.78
C LEU A 32 0.83 2.41 -0.89
N ILE A 33 -0.14 2.02 -0.08
CA ILE A 33 -0.76 0.70 -0.17
C ILE A 33 -2.02 0.82 -1.03
N ALA A 34 -1.89 0.63 -2.33
CA ALA A 34 -2.96 0.77 -3.31
C ALA A 34 -2.64 0.08 -4.65
N GLY A 35 -3.67 -0.15 -5.47
CA GLY A 35 -3.54 -0.65 -6.85
C GLY A 35 -4.10 0.30 -7.92
N ASP A 36 -4.49 1.52 -7.56
CA ASP A 36 -5.22 2.44 -8.44
C ASP A 36 -4.31 3.47 -9.12
N SER A 37 -4.45 3.61 -10.45
CA SER A 37 -3.75 4.60 -11.27
C SER A 37 -4.10 6.06 -10.92
N ASP A 38 -5.19 6.32 -10.19
CA ASP A 38 -5.60 7.67 -9.81
C ASP A 38 -4.54 8.41 -8.94
N PHE A 39 -3.59 7.68 -8.35
CA PHE A 39 -2.50 8.26 -7.57
C PHE A 39 -1.28 8.73 -8.38
N VAL A 40 -1.25 8.51 -9.70
CA VAL A 40 -0.13 8.94 -10.57
C VAL A 40 0.23 10.43 -10.38
N PRO A 41 -0.72 11.39 -10.34
CA PRO A 41 -0.38 12.80 -10.14
C PRO A 41 0.30 13.07 -8.78
N ALA A 42 -0.16 12.39 -7.72
CA ALA A 42 0.38 12.54 -6.37
C ALA A 42 1.79 11.92 -6.26
N ALA A 43 1.99 10.73 -6.84
CA ALA A 43 3.30 10.08 -6.92
C ALA A 43 4.33 10.94 -7.68
N LYS A 44 3.93 11.48 -8.84
CA LYS A 44 4.76 12.43 -9.61
C LYS A 44 5.19 13.64 -8.80
N LEU A 45 4.26 14.22 -8.03
CA LEU A 45 4.56 15.38 -7.19
C LEU A 45 5.56 15.01 -6.08
N ALA A 46 5.31 13.92 -5.35
CA ALA A 46 6.20 13.46 -4.28
C ALA A 46 7.63 13.22 -4.78
N ARG A 47 7.79 12.50 -5.91
CA ARG A 47 9.11 12.25 -6.51
C ARG A 47 9.83 13.54 -6.94
N ARG A 48 9.09 14.52 -7.46
CA ARG A 48 9.66 15.83 -7.83
C ARG A 48 10.14 16.64 -6.63
N GLU A 49 9.47 16.49 -5.48
CA GLU A 49 9.90 17.10 -4.22
C GLU A 49 11.07 16.34 -3.55
N GLY A 50 11.54 15.25 -4.16
CA GLY A 50 12.67 14.45 -3.69
C GLY A 50 12.30 13.40 -2.65
N ILE A 51 11.04 12.98 -2.61
CA ILE A 51 10.55 11.98 -1.66
C ILE A 51 10.50 10.62 -2.34
N ASP A 52 11.04 9.60 -1.66
CA ASP A 52 10.98 8.21 -2.11
C ASP A 52 9.52 7.75 -2.09
N PHE A 53 8.97 7.37 -3.25
CA PHE A 53 7.59 6.93 -3.37
C PHE A 53 7.52 5.43 -3.69
N ILE A 54 7.12 4.63 -2.71
CA ILE A 54 6.99 3.16 -2.81
C ILE A 54 5.52 2.80 -2.96
N LEU A 55 5.23 1.84 -3.83
CA LEU A 55 3.89 1.25 -3.96
C LEU A 55 3.86 -0.16 -3.37
N ASP A 56 2.78 -0.48 -2.67
CA ASP A 56 2.42 -1.84 -2.31
C ASP A 56 0.99 -2.17 -2.80
N PRO A 57 0.84 -3.06 -3.79
CA PRO A 57 -0.46 -3.39 -4.35
C PRO A 57 -1.24 -4.42 -3.54
N MET A 58 -0.70 -4.91 -2.41
CA MET A 58 -1.28 -6.01 -1.64
C MET A 58 -1.64 -7.23 -2.49
N GLY A 59 -0.78 -7.55 -3.46
CA GLY A 59 -0.97 -8.71 -4.34
C GLY A 59 -2.03 -8.51 -5.44
N ALA A 60 -2.53 -7.29 -5.61
CA ALA A 60 -3.37 -6.91 -6.75
C ALA A 60 -2.53 -6.64 -8.01
N ASN A 61 -3.17 -6.71 -9.18
CA ASN A 61 -2.54 -6.25 -10.42
C ASN A 61 -2.37 -4.72 -10.38
N ILE A 62 -1.16 -4.27 -10.73
CA ILE A 62 -0.82 -2.85 -10.77
C ILE A 62 -1.11 -2.33 -12.17
N ASP A 63 -1.70 -1.14 -12.25
CA ASP A 63 -1.79 -0.43 -13.51
C ASP A 63 -0.38 -0.03 -14.01
N PRO A 64 0.02 -0.39 -15.25
CA PRO A 64 1.34 -0.07 -15.79
C PRO A 64 1.68 1.41 -15.73
N THR A 65 0.68 2.29 -15.84
CA THR A 65 0.89 3.75 -15.79
C THR A 65 1.32 4.22 -14.41
N LEU A 66 0.90 3.55 -13.32
CA LEU A 66 1.36 3.88 -11.98
C LEU A 66 2.78 3.40 -11.74
N PHE A 67 3.13 2.22 -12.26
CA PHE A 67 4.44 1.60 -12.11
C PHE A 67 5.59 2.46 -12.65
N GLU A 68 5.37 3.24 -13.71
CA GLU A 68 6.39 4.15 -14.25
C GLU A 68 6.72 5.32 -13.30
N HIS A 69 5.84 5.60 -12.34
CA HIS A 69 5.88 6.79 -11.49
C HIS A 69 6.22 6.50 -10.03
N ILE A 70 6.72 5.30 -9.72
CA ILE A 70 7.15 4.89 -8.38
C ILE A 70 8.67 4.66 -8.36
N ASP A 71 9.30 4.75 -7.19
CA ASP A 71 10.72 4.47 -6.99
C ASP A 71 10.97 3.01 -6.60
N GLY A 72 9.98 2.36 -5.96
CA GLY A 72 10.08 0.98 -5.52
C GLY A 72 8.71 0.31 -5.43
N LEU A 73 8.71 -1.01 -5.59
CA LEU A 73 7.55 -1.87 -5.38
C LEU A 73 7.82 -2.80 -4.21
N GLU A 74 7.03 -2.71 -3.15
CA GLU A 74 7.05 -3.64 -2.03
C GLU A 74 5.75 -4.46 -2.05
N ASP A 75 5.80 -5.77 -1.80
CA ASP A 75 4.58 -6.59 -1.73
C ASP A 75 4.50 -7.26 -0.36
N SER A 76 3.77 -6.62 0.57
CA SER A 76 3.58 -7.16 1.92
C SER A 76 2.69 -8.41 1.96
N SER A 77 2.02 -8.78 0.86
CA SER A 77 1.24 -10.02 0.74
C SER A 77 2.11 -11.27 0.82
N HIS A 78 3.35 -11.19 0.32
CA HIS A 78 4.31 -12.28 0.44
C HIS A 78 4.74 -12.50 1.90
N ALA A 79 4.78 -11.45 2.72
CA ALA A 79 5.03 -11.57 4.16
C ALA A 79 3.87 -12.26 4.90
N GLN A 80 2.62 -12.13 4.42
CA GLN A 80 1.46 -12.81 5.02
C GLN A 80 1.45 -14.34 4.79
N LYS A 81 2.09 -14.85 3.72
CA LYS A 81 2.21 -16.31 3.52
C LYS A 81 3.12 -16.94 4.56
N ILE A 82 4.18 -16.25 4.99
CA ILE A 82 5.13 -16.74 5.98
C ILE A 82 4.49 -16.75 7.38
N SER A 83 3.72 -15.74 7.74
CA SER A 83 3.02 -15.68 9.03
C SER A 83 1.85 -16.67 9.13
N HIS A 84 1.07 -16.89 8.05
CA HIS A 84 0.02 -17.91 8.06
C HIS A 84 0.55 -19.36 8.13
N HIS A 85 1.64 -19.69 7.43
CA HIS A 85 2.24 -21.03 7.53
C HIS A 85 2.89 -21.25 8.91
N THR A 86 3.50 -20.22 9.50
CA THR A 86 4.13 -20.33 10.82
C THR A 86 3.09 -20.39 11.95
N PHE A 87 1.95 -19.70 11.80
CA PHE A 87 0.85 -19.75 12.76
C PHE A 87 0.06 -21.08 12.69
N LYS A 88 -0.07 -21.70 11.51
CA LYS A 88 -0.67 -23.04 11.39
C LYS A 88 0.19 -24.14 12.04
N ARG A 89 1.51 -24.12 11.81
CA ARG A 89 2.42 -25.13 12.40
C ARG A 89 2.40 -25.10 13.93
N LYS A 90 2.37 -23.90 14.54
CA LYS A 90 2.27 -23.72 16.00
C LYS A 90 0.92 -24.18 16.59
N LYS A 91 -0.16 -24.19 15.80
CA LYS A 91 -1.48 -24.67 16.23
C LYS A 91 -1.61 -26.20 16.14
N GLU A 92 -0.89 -26.83 15.22
CA GLU A 92 -0.87 -28.29 15.06
C GLU A 92 0.04 -28.96 16.11
N GLU A 93 1.22 -28.39 16.41
CA GLU A 93 2.10 -28.88 17.49
C GLU A 93 1.47 -28.77 18.90
N ASN A 94 0.63 -27.76 19.15
CA ASN A 94 -0.09 -27.60 20.42
C ASN A 94 -1.33 -28.49 20.55
N LYS A 95 -1.75 -29.19 19.49
CA LYS A 95 -2.90 -30.11 19.52
C LYS A 95 -2.50 -31.55 19.84
N GLU A 96 -1.22 -31.90 19.69
CA GLU A 96 -0.67 -33.23 19.97
C GLU A 96 -0.20 -33.40 21.43
N THR A 97 -0.10 -32.31 22.19
CA THR A 97 0.35 -32.31 23.60
C THR A 97 -0.77 -32.17 24.62
N THR A 98 -2.03 -32.08 24.17
CA THR A 98 -3.19 -32.18 25.07
C THR A 98 -4.00 -33.42 24.67
N LYS A 99 -3.66 -34.52 25.35
CA LYS A 99 -4.41 -35.79 25.36
C LYS A 99 -5.92 -35.59 25.52
#